data_AF-A0A3P7IT23-F1
#
_entry.id   AF-A0A3P7IT23-F1
#
_cell.length_a   1.000
_cell.length_b   1.000
_cell.length_c   1.000
_cell.angle_alpha   90.00
_cell.angle_beta   90.00
_cell.angle_gamma   90.00
#
_symmetry.space_group_name_H-M   'P 1'
#
loop_
_entity.id
_entity.type
_entity.pdbx_description
1 polymer ?
#
loop_
_entity_poly.entity_id
_entity_poly.type
_entity_poly.pdbx_seq_one_letter_code
_entity_poly.pdbx_strand_id
1 'polypeptide(L)'
;MPKTSIFKTRVGTELLMGKVVKLSNIGINRIPCAQVRCSMNEFNIYLKKYFAHSFEFWALDKQSKGNLGDMVLIRRIGVDERPTTNVAHAIDRVVFKYGNIIDPVTGKRVIKDEFSDEIELRKKLVGEIIDAPFEQDALLFDERRAIQRQILEEKKASLEEEEEKDLSKARFVKVHSYLEERAAQVADLLQVVDNSNLISGEVTKGPRTAAQRLPRHMRRCVSSFAP
;
A
#
# COMPACT_ATOMS: atom_id res chain seq x y z
N MET A 1 35.25 -6.53 24.38
CA MET A 1 33.79 -6.46 24.64
C MET A 1 33.41 -7.65 25.50
N PRO A 2 32.76 -7.44 26.67
CA PRO A 2 32.33 -8.55 27.52
C PRO A 2 31.32 -9.40 26.76
N LYS A 3 31.53 -10.73 26.78
CA LYS A 3 30.69 -11.73 26.12
C LYS A 3 29.47 -11.99 27.01
N THR A 4 28.34 -11.36 26.74
CA THR A 4 27.08 -11.67 27.41
C THR A 4 26.28 -12.73 26.63
N SER A 5 25.93 -13.80 27.38
CA SER A 5 24.90 -14.82 27.20
C SER A 5 24.70 -15.52 25.84
N ILE A 6 24.78 -16.86 25.92
CA ILE A 6 24.85 -17.90 24.88
C ILE A 6 23.57 -18.08 24.03
N PHE A 7 22.49 -17.32 24.25
CA PHE A 7 21.33 -17.34 23.37
C PHE A 7 21.44 -16.26 22.30
N LYS A 8 22.37 -16.47 21.36
CA LYS A 8 22.35 -15.72 20.11
C LYS A 8 21.18 -16.26 19.29
N THR A 9 19.97 -15.74 19.51
CA THR A 9 18.96 -15.77 18.46
C THR A 9 19.68 -15.28 17.21
N ARG A 10 19.81 -16.14 16.20
CA ARG A 10 20.32 -15.73 14.89
C ARG A 10 19.24 -14.84 14.27
N VAL A 11 18.99 -13.68 14.86
CA VAL A 11 18.16 -12.66 14.25
C VAL A 11 18.95 -12.22 13.03
N GLY A 12 18.49 -12.66 11.87
CA GLY A 12 19.11 -12.31 10.61
C GLY A 12 19.06 -10.79 10.46
N THR A 13 20.22 -10.15 10.37
CA THR A 13 20.31 -8.73 9.99
C THR A 13 20.12 -8.54 8.48
N GLU A 14 19.45 -9.48 7.82
CA GLU A 14 19.30 -9.51 6.36
C GLU A 14 18.34 -8.44 5.87
N LEU A 15 17.24 -8.21 6.59
CA LEU A 15 16.24 -7.22 6.25
C LEU A 15 15.78 -6.49 7.50
N LEU A 16 15.95 -5.17 7.52
CA LEU A 16 15.66 -4.31 8.66
C LEU A 16 14.81 -3.13 8.21
N MET A 17 13.98 -2.62 9.11
CA MET A 17 13.23 -1.40 8.89
C MET A 17 13.65 -0.37 9.94
N GLY A 18 13.80 0.88 9.53
CA GLY A 18 14.20 1.94 10.45
C GLY A 18 13.99 3.33 9.88
N LYS A 19 14.26 4.32 10.71
CA LYS A 19 14.16 5.74 10.36
C LYS A 19 15.52 6.29 9.92
N VAL A 20 15.57 7.02 8.82
CA VAL A 20 16.78 7.72 8.38
C VAL A 20 17.07 8.87 9.35
N VAL A 21 18.24 8.81 10.00
CA VAL A 21 18.68 9.82 10.98
C VAL A 21 19.62 10.83 10.33
N LYS A 22 20.56 10.36 9.51
CA LYS A 22 21.57 11.20 8.86
C LYS A 22 21.78 10.76 7.42
N LEU A 23 22.06 11.71 6.54
CA LEU A 23 22.54 11.48 5.18
C LEU A 23 23.97 11.98 5.10
N SER A 24 24.88 11.16 4.56
CA SER A 24 26.28 11.53 4.37
C SER A 24 26.82 10.94 3.08
N ASN A 25 27.86 11.55 2.55
CA ASN A 25 28.57 11.03 1.38
C ASN A 25 29.92 10.49 1.86
N ILE A 26 30.21 9.21 1.55
CA ILE A 26 31.40 8.52 2.03
C ILE A 26 32.42 8.36 0.91
N GLY A 27 33.70 8.54 1.25
CA GLY A 27 34.83 8.30 0.35
C GLY A 27 35.09 9.43 -0.66
N ILE A 28 36.14 9.24 -1.47
CA ILE A 28 36.55 10.19 -2.52
C ILE A 28 35.46 10.33 -3.59
N ASN A 29 34.81 9.22 -3.93
CA ASN A 29 33.73 9.15 -4.91
C ASN A 29 32.40 9.73 -4.40
N ARG A 30 32.37 10.30 -3.18
CA ARG A 30 31.20 10.92 -2.53
C ARG A 30 29.93 10.06 -2.65
N ILE A 31 30.06 8.78 -2.30
CA ILE A 31 28.97 7.81 -2.45
C ILE A 31 27.87 8.12 -1.42
N PRO A 32 26.62 8.36 -1.84
CA PRO A 32 25.51 8.65 -0.92
C PRO A 32 25.22 7.46 -0.01
N CYS A 33 25.22 7.72 1.29
CA CYS A 33 24.94 6.77 2.35
C CYS A 33 23.97 7.38 3.36
N ALA A 34 23.11 6.53 3.91
CA ALA A 34 22.15 6.90 4.95
C ALA A 34 22.48 6.16 6.24
N GLN A 35 22.49 6.90 7.35
CA GLN A 35 22.50 6.32 8.68
C GLN A 35 21.07 6.08 9.12
N VAL A 36 20.72 4.83 9.39
CA VAL A 36 19.34 4.44 9.69
C VAL A 36 19.26 3.78 11.06
N ARG A 37 18.32 4.27 11.86
CA ARG A 37 18.05 3.77 13.20
C ARG A 37 16.94 2.74 13.14
N CYS A 38 17.29 1.49 13.37
CA CYS A 38 16.37 0.36 13.43
C CYS A 38 16.09 0.04 14.90
N SER A 39 14.82 -0.07 15.28
CA SER A 39 14.41 -0.51 16.62
C SER A 39 14.17 -2.01 16.63
N MET A 40 14.79 -2.72 17.57
CA MET A 40 14.55 -4.14 17.84
C MET A 40 14.10 -4.32 19.28
N ASN A 41 13.28 -5.34 19.53
CA ASN A 41 12.85 -5.67 20.88
C ASN A 41 13.81 -6.68 21.49
N GLU A 42 14.48 -6.28 22.56
CA GLU A 42 15.33 -7.16 23.35
C GLU A 42 14.57 -7.68 24.57
N PHE A 43 14.65 -8.99 24.80
CA PHE A 43 13.99 -9.62 25.94
C PHE A 43 14.87 -9.50 27.19
N ASN A 44 14.34 -8.87 28.24
CA ASN A 44 14.96 -8.89 29.55
C ASN A 44 14.47 -10.11 30.32
N ILE A 45 15.40 -11.04 30.61
CA ILE A 45 15.11 -12.31 31.29
C ILE A 45 14.60 -12.10 32.72
N TYR A 46 15.14 -11.12 33.44
CA TYR A 46 14.78 -10.87 34.84
C TYR A 46 13.36 -10.31 34.97
N LEU A 47 13.04 -9.30 34.16
CA LEU A 47 11.72 -8.66 34.16
C LEU A 47 10.68 -9.42 33.31
N LYS A 48 11.12 -10.43 32.55
CA LYS A 48 10.31 -11.16 31.55
C LYS A 48 9.55 -10.24 30.59
N LYS A 49 10.19 -9.14 30.19
CA LYS A 49 9.60 -8.07 29.37
C LYS A 49 10.51 -7.68 28.22
N TYR A 50 9.92 -7.34 27.08
CA TYR A 50 10.63 -6.79 25.93
C TYR A 50 10.81 -5.28 26.08
N PHE A 51 12.01 -4.81 25.74
CA PHE A 51 12.36 -3.40 25.68
C PHE A 51 12.83 -3.05 24.27
N ALA A 52 12.37 -1.91 23.77
CA ALA A 52 12.83 -1.41 22.48
C ALA A 52 14.27 -0.89 22.60
N HIS A 53 15.20 -1.57 21.94
CA HIS A 53 16.58 -1.12 21.77
C HIS A 53 16.77 -0.60 20.34
N SER A 54 17.36 0.58 20.21
CA SER A 54 17.68 1.17 18.90
C SER A 54 19.10 0.83 18.47
N PHE A 55 19.29 0.42 17.22
CA PHE A 55 20.57 0.16 16.58
C PHE A 55 20.74 1.05 15.36
N GLU A 56 21.94 1.54 15.12
CA GLU A 56 22.25 2.39 13.99
C GLU A 56 23.06 1.62 12.95
N PHE A 57 22.54 1.54 11.74
CA PHE A 57 23.18 0.88 10.61
C PHE A 57 23.48 1.89 9.52
N TRP A 58 24.63 1.73 8.87
CA TRP A 58 24.96 2.47 7.67
C TRP A 58 24.47 1.70 6.44
N ALA A 59 23.66 2.38 5.63
CA ALA A 59 23.11 1.86 4.40
C ALA A 59 23.60 2.67 3.19
N LEU A 60 23.96 1.95 2.13
CA LEU A 60 24.28 2.50 0.82
C LEU A 60 22.99 2.92 0.10
N ASP A 61 22.96 4.12 -0.46
CA ASP A 61 21.82 4.62 -1.24
C ASP A 61 22.25 4.98 -2.67
N LYS A 62 22.45 3.95 -3.53
CA LYS A 62 22.94 4.15 -4.91
C LYS A 62 22.11 5.15 -5.73
N GLN A 63 20.82 5.31 -5.41
CA GLN A 63 19.86 6.12 -6.16
C GLN A 63 19.39 7.36 -5.39
N SER A 64 19.96 7.67 -4.23
CA SER A 64 19.56 8.78 -3.35
C SER A 64 18.04 8.84 -3.12
N LYS A 65 17.42 7.68 -2.83
CA LYS A 65 15.97 7.57 -2.61
C LYS A 65 15.55 8.10 -1.25
N GLY A 66 16.40 7.95 -0.24
CA GLY A 66 16.04 8.22 1.15
C GLY A 66 16.27 9.68 1.54
N ASN A 67 15.25 10.31 2.11
CA ASN A 67 15.37 11.62 2.74
C ASN A 67 15.50 11.49 4.27
N LEU A 68 15.92 12.58 4.91
CA LEU A 68 15.96 12.66 6.37
C LEU A 68 14.57 12.42 6.97
N GLY A 69 14.49 11.51 7.92
CA GLY A 69 13.25 11.19 8.62
C GLY A 69 12.34 10.17 7.94
N ASP A 70 12.67 9.71 6.73
CA ASP A 70 11.93 8.65 6.04
C ASP A 70 12.04 7.31 6.79
N MET A 71 10.99 6.49 6.70
CA MET A 71 11.03 5.09 7.12
C MET A 71 11.42 4.23 5.93
N VAL A 72 12.56 3.56 6.05
CA VAL A 72 13.17 2.80 4.96
C VAL A 72 13.36 1.34 5.34
N LEU A 73 13.26 0.49 4.32
CA LEU A 73 13.62 -0.92 4.39
C LEU A 73 15.04 -1.08 3.86
N ILE A 74 15.86 -1.77 4.64
CA ILE A 74 17.29 -1.93 4.42
C ILE A 74 17.61 -3.40 4.32
N ARG A 75 18.38 -3.76 3.30
CA ARG A 75 18.82 -5.13 3.05
C ARG A 75 20.33 -5.25 3.21
N ARG A 76 20.80 -6.32 3.84
CA ARG A 76 22.23 -6.61 3.95
C ARG A 76 22.82 -6.86 2.56
N ILE A 77 23.96 -6.23 2.29
CA ILE A 77 24.69 -6.39 1.03
C ILE A 77 25.74 -7.50 1.20
N GLY A 78 26.05 -8.21 0.10
CA GLY A 78 27.24 -9.07 -0.03
C GLY A 78 28.54 -8.30 0.23
N VAL A 79 29.68 -8.99 0.35
CA VAL A 79 30.95 -8.33 0.70
C VAL A 79 31.49 -7.48 -0.45
N ASP A 80 31.28 -7.91 -1.69
CA ASP A 80 31.87 -7.31 -2.89
C ASP A 80 31.27 -5.93 -3.24
N GLU A 81 30.00 -5.72 -2.89
CA GLU A 81 29.27 -4.49 -3.20
C GLU A 81 29.38 -3.43 -2.09
N ARG A 82 30.10 -3.70 -1.00
CA ARG A 82 30.24 -2.75 0.12
C ARG A 82 31.30 -1.70 -0.21
N PRO A 83 30.97 -0.40 -0.13
CA PRO A 83 31.96 0.65 -0.34
C PRO A 83 32.97 0.74 0.82
N THR A 84 32.58 0.35 2.02
CA THR A 84 33.40 0.41 3.24
C THR A 84 32.93 -0.66 4.21
N THR A 85 33.80 -1.14 5.09
CA THR A 85 33.48 -2.15 6.12
C THR A 85 32.29 -1.76 7.02
N ASN A 86 32.13 -0.46 7.29
CA ASN A 86 31.04 0.07 8.12
C ASN A 86 29.68 0.05 7.41
N VAL A 87 29.66 0.14 6.09
CA VAL A 87 28.43 0.17 5.27
C VAL A 87 28.05 -1.26 4.92
N ALA A 88 27.27 -1.89 5.79
CA ALA A 88 26.91 -3.30 5.65
C ALA A 88 25.62 -3.54 4.85
N HIS A 89 24.80 -2.50 4.67
CA HIS A 89 23.48 -2.63 4.10
C HIS A 89 23.22 -1.67 2.92
N ALA A 90 22.16 -1.89 2.16
CA ALA A 90 21.64 -1.03 1.09
C ALA A 90 20.18 -0.68 1.39
N ILE A 91 19.76 0.52 0.97
CA ILE A 91 18.34 0.86 0.94
C ILE A 91 17.66 0.07 -0.19
N ASP A 92 16.66 -0.73 0.16
CA ASP A 92 15.84 -1.48 -0.79
C ASP A 92 14.70 -0.60 -1.31
N ARG A 93 13.85 -0.15 -0.38
CA ARG A 93 12.71 0.73 -0.66
C ARG A 93 12.40 1.69 0.49
N VAL A 94 11.85 2.84 0.14
CA VAL A 94 11.26 3.78 1.11
C VAL A 94 9.83 3.31 1.37
N VAL A 95 9.53 2.97 2.62
CA VAL A 95 8.21 2.48 3.02
C VAL A 95 7.27 3.65 3.29
N PHE A 96 7.72 4.60 4.11
CA PHE A 96 6.97 5.82 4.39
C PHE A 96 7.87 7.03 4.19
N LYS A 97 7.45 7.93 3.29
CA LYS A 97 8.11 9.22 3.10
C LYS A 97 7.69 10.18 4.20
N TYR A 98 8.64 10.91 4.76
CA TYR A 98 8.40 11.92 5.78
C TYR A 98 7.55 13.06 5.20
N GLY A 99 6.45 13.40 5.89
CA GLY A 99 5.49 14.44 5.48
C GLY A 99 4.49 14.03 4.39
N ASN A 100 4.83 13.02 3.57
CA ASN A 100 3.98 12.50 2.50
C ASN A 100 3.73 11.00 2.71
N ILE A 101 3.07 10.67 3.82
CA ILE A 101 2.71 9.28 4.15
C ILE A 101 1.50 8.89 3.30
N ILE A 102 1.62 7.76 2.61
CA ILE A 102 0.55 7.15 1.82
C ILE A 102 0.15 5.88 2.57
N ASP A 103 -1.15 5.73 2.85
CA ASP A 103 -1.67 4.52 3.46
C ASP A 103 -1.49 3.33 2.50
N PRO A 104 -0.84 2.24 2.91
CA PRO A 104 -0.63 1.08 2.05
C PRO A 104 -1.92 0.33 1.68
N VAL A 105 -3.01 0.51 2.44
CA VAL A 105 -4.28 -0.18 2.16
C VAL A 105 -5.11 0.59 1.14
N THR A 106 -5.35 1.88 1.37
CA THR A 106 -6.19 2.71 0.48
C THR A 106 -5.43 3.40 -0.64
N GLY A 107 -4.11 3.57 -0.51
CA GLY A 107 -3.30 4.35 -1.45
C GLY A 107 -3.53 5.86 -1.37
N LYS A 108 -4.35 6.33 -0.42
CA LYS A 108 -4.60 7.75 -0.18
C LYS A 108 -3.54 8.34 0.75
N ARG A 109 -3.32 9.64 0.62
CA ARG A 109 -2.40 10.36 1.51
C ARG A 109 -3.07 10.58 2.86
N VAL A 110 -2.33 10.33 3.93
CA VAL A 110 -2.78 10.52 5.31
C VAL A 110 -1.97 11.63 5.97
N ILE A 111 -2.66 12.51 6.69
CA ILE A 111 -2.07 13.54 7.53
C ILE A 111 -2.52 13.28 8.96
N LYS A 112 -1.59 12.81 9.80
CA LYS A 112 -1.86 12.34 11.16
C LYS A 112 -2.82 11.15 11.13
N ASP A 113 -4.10 11.39 11.43
CA ASP A 113 -5.14 10.36 11.55
C ASP A 113 -6.23 10.53 10.46
N GLU A 114 -6.21 11.61 9.68
CA GLU A 114 -7.23 11.92 8.67
C GLU A 114 -6.66 11.83 7.25
N PHE A 115 -7.52 11.48 6.30
CA PHE A 115 -7.15 11.50 4.89
C PHE A 115 -7.03 12.94 4.36
N SER A 116 -6.09 13.19 3.45
CA SER A 116 -5.93 14.52 2.83
C SER A 116 -7.21 15.00 2.16
N ASP A 117 -7.92 14.09 1.51
CA ASP A 117 -9.09 14.39 0.70
C ASP A 117 -10.25 14.90 1.57
N GLU A 118 -10.43 14.31 2.76
CA GLU A 118 -11.42 14.74 3.74
C GLU A 118 -11.09 16.13 4.30
N ILE A 119 -9.81 16.39 4.57
CA ILE A 119 -9.36 17.71 5.02
C ILE A 119 -9.63 18.78 3.95
N GLU A 120 -9.37 18.46 2.68
CA GLU A 120 -9.64 19.36 1.55
C GLU A 120 -11.13 19.60 1.35
N LEU A 121 -11.96 18.56 1.46
CA LEU A 121 -13.41 18.66 1.36
C LEU A 121 -13.98 19.51 2.48
N ARG A 122 -13.57 19.29 3.74
CA ARG A 122 -13.97 20.12 4.89
C ARG A 122 -13.60 21.58 4.69
N LYS A 123 -12.39 21.87 4.18
CA LYS A 123 -11.96 23.25 3.88
C LYS A 123 -12.85 23.91 2.84
N LYS A 124 -13.20 23.19 1.76
CA LYS A 124 -14.11 23.70 0.71
C LYS A 124 -15.49 24.03 1.28
N LEU A 125 -16.08 23.12 2.05
CA LEU A 125 -17.39 23.33 2.68
C LEU A 125 -17.40 24.54 3.62
N VAL A 126 -16.36 24.69 4.45
CA VAL A 126 -16.22 25.85 5.33
C VAL A 126 -16.07 27.14 4.53
N GLY A 127 -15.30 27.12 3.43
CA GLY A 127 -15.15 28.26 2.53
C GLY A 127 -16.49 28.68 1.93
N GLU A 128 -17.26 27.74 1.35
CA GLU A 128 -18.59 28.01 0.78
C GLU A 128 -19.55 28.65 1.80
N ILE A 129 -19.54 28.19 3.06
CA ILE A 129 -20.43 28.70 4.11
C ILE A 129 -20.06 30.11 4.56
N ILE A 130 -18.76 30.43 4.57
CA ILE A 130 -18.26 31.76 4.96
C ILE A 130 -18.45 32.76 3.82
N ASP A 131 -18.11 32.35 2.59
CA ASP A 131 -18.10 33.21 1.41
C ASP A 131 -19.48 33.38 0.77
N ALA A 132 -20.46 32.54 1.13
CA ALA A 132 -21.85 32.74 0.71
C ALA A 132 -22.33 34.13 1.19
N PRO A 133 -22.64 35.06 0.27
CA PRO A 133 -23.21 36.34 0.64
C PRO A 133 -24.59 36.06 1.25
N PHE A 134 -24.73 36.34 2.54
CA PHE A 134 -26.01 36.23 3.20
C PHE A 134 -26.88 37.38 2.69
N GLU A 135 -28.06 37.07 2.14
CA GLU A 135 -29.05 38.10 1.74
C GLU A 135 -29.55 38.92 2.94
N GLN A 136 -29.17 38.54 4.15
CA GLN A 136 -29.65 39.05 5.43
C GLN A 136 -28.52 39.80 6.17
N ASP A 137 -27.98 40.85 5.58
CA ASP A 137 -26.96 41.72 6.20
C ASP A 137 -27.48 42.46 7.46
N ALA A 138 -28.78 42.36 7.76
CA ALA A 138 -29.43 43.00 8.91
C ALA A 138 -29.49 42.14 10.19
N LEU A 139 -29.06 40.87 10.17
CA LEU A 139 -29.11 39.99 11.35
C LEU A 139 -27.93 40.20 12.30
N LEU A 140 -28.18 40.01 13.60
CA LEU A 140 -27.11 40.07 14.61
C LEU A 140 -26.12 38.90 14.41
N PHE A 141 -24.85 39.11 14.76
CA PHE A 141 -23.78 38.12 14.59
C PHE A 141 -24.09 36.75 15.22
N ASP A 142 -24.84 36.72 16.32
CA ASP A 142 -25.20 35.48 17.03
C ASP A 142 -26.23 34.64 16.27
N GLU A 143 -27.24 35.28 15.66
CA GLU A 143 -28.26 34.62 14.84
C GLU A 143 -27.63 34.05 13.57
N ARG A 144 -26.75 34.83 12.93
CA ARG A 144 -25.98 34.38 11.75
C ARG A 144 -25.13 33.15 12.06
N ARG A 145 -24.50 33.11 13.22
CA ARG A 145 -23.67 31.97 13.66
C ARG A 145 -24.52 30.73 13.98
N ALA A 146 -25.73 30.91 14.53
CA ALA A 146 -26.67 29.82 14.75
C ALA A 146 -27.15 29.20 13.44
N ILE A 147 -27.51 30.02 12.45
CA ILE A 147 -27.93 29.56 11.11
C ILE A 147 -26.76 28.81 10.43
N GLN A 148 -25.54 29.34 10.49
CA GLN A 148 -24.36 28.66 9.94
C GLN A 148 -24.13 27.28 10.56
N ARG A 149 -24.33 27.13 11.89
CA ARG A 149 -24.20 25.83 12.56
C ARG A 149 -25.24 24.84 12.08
N GLN A 150 -26.50 25.25 11.95
CA GLN A 150 -27.59 24.40 11.45
C GLN A 150 -27.30 23.90 10.03
N ILE A 151 -26.91 24.80 9.12
CA ILE A 151 -26.57 24.42 7.73
C ILE A 151 -25.39 23.46 7.69
N LEU A 152 -24.38 23.66 8.54
CA LEU A 152 -23.20 22.80 8.61
C LEU A 152 -23.56 21.41 9.14
N GLU A 153 -24.41 21.32 10.17
CA GLU A 153 -24.92 20.05 10.69
C GLU A 153 -25.77 19.30 9.66
N GLU A 154 -26.65 20.00 8.94
CA GLU A 154 -27.47 19.42 7.87
C GLU A 154 -26.61 18.88 6.71
N LYS A 155 -25.66 19.67 6.21
CA LYS A 155 -24.71 19.22 5.17
C LYS A 155 -23.85 18.05 5.65
N LYS A 156 -23.44 18.05 6.92
CA LYS A 156 -22.66 16.95 7.48
C LYS A 156 -23.49 15.67 7.53
N ALA A 157 -24.74 15.74 7.97
CA ALA A 157 -25.65 14.60 8.00
C ALA A 157 -25.91 14.03 6.59
N SER A 158 -26.11 14.88 5.58
CA SER A 158 -26.34 14.41 4.22
C SER A 158 -25.12 13.69 3.63
N LEU A 159 -23.91 14.16 3.93
CA LEU A 159 -22.67 13.51 3.48
C LEU A 159 -22.43 12.17 4.19
N GLU A 160 -22.70 12.07 5.49
CA GLU A 160 -22.60 10.82 6.24
C GLU A 160 -23.55 9.75 5.67
N GLU A 161 -24.78 10.13 5.29
CA GLU A 161 -25.71 9.21 4.62
C GLU A 161 -25.21 8.73 3.25
N GLU A 162 -24.54 9.60 2.48
CA GLU A 162 -23.96 9.24 1.18
C GLU A 162 -22.79 8.27 1.34
N GLU A 163 -21.89 8.52 2.31
CA GLU A 163 -20.78 7.63 2.62
C GLU A 163 -21.27 6.25 3.10
N GLU A 164 -22.30 6.18 3.94
CA GLU A 164 -22.92 4.91 4.35
C GLU A 164 -23.52 4.15 3.17
N LYS A 165 -24.20 4.85 2.25
CA LYS A 165 -24.75 4.25 1.03
C LYS A 165 -23.63 3.69 0.15
N ASP A 166 -22.50 4.39 0.01
CA ASP A 166 -21.39 3.92 -0.81
C ASP A 166 -20.58 2.79 -0.17
N LEU A 167 -20.38 2.82 1.15
CA LEU A 167 -19.82 1.69 1.90
C LEU A 167 -20.72 0.45 1.81
N SER A 168 -22.04 0.62 1.82
CA SER A 168 -22.99 -0.49 1.65
C SER A 168 -22.89 -1.12 0.26
N LYS A 169 -22.71 -0.30 -0.79
CA LYS A 169 -22.44 -0.80 -2.16
C LYS A 169 -21.10 -1.53 -2.26
N ALA A 170 -20.05 -1.04 -1.59
CA ALA A 170 -18.72 -1.65 -1.63
C ALA A 170 -18.62 -2.98 -0.87
N ARG A 171 -19.41 -3.15 0.21
CA ARG A 171 -19.42 -4.39 1.02
C ARG A 171 -20.19 -5.54 0.37
N PHE A 172 -21.11 -5.25 -0.53
CA PHE A 172 -21.90 -6.25 -1.22
C PHE A 172 -21.62 -6.23 -2.71
N VAL A 173 -20.75 -7.13 -3.20
CA VAL A 173 -20.81 -7.54 -4.60
C VAL A 173 -22.20 -8.12 -4.79
N LYS A 174 -23.07 -7.42 -5.53
CA LYS A 174 -24.37 -7.96 -5.94
C LYS A 174 -24.07 -9.19 -6.80
N VAL A 175 -24.10 -10.36 -6.17
CA VAL A 175 -23.73 -11.64 -6.78
C VAL A 175 -24.47 -11.84 -8.10
N HIS A 176 -25.73 -11.39 -8.17
CA HIS A 176 -26.54 -11.44 -9.38
C HIS A 176 -25.96 -10.63 -10.54
N SER A 177 -25.57 -9.36 -10.32
CA SER A 177 -25.02 -8.53 -11.39
C SER A 177 -23.63 -9.00 -11.81
N TYR A 178 -22.81 -9.48 -10.88
CA TYR A 178 -21.51 -10.08 -11.19
C TYR A 178 -21.66 -11.35 -12.04
N LEU A 179 -22.63 -12.21 -11.74
CA LEU A 179 -22.91 -13.41 -12.53
C LEU A 179 -23.41 -13.06 -13.93
N GLU A 180 -24.27 -12.04 -14.06
CA GLU A 180 -24.76 -11.54 -15.35
C GLU A 180 -23.62 -10.96 -16.21
N GLU A 181 -22.79 -10.07 -15.65
CA GLU A 181 -21.64 -9.49 -16.34
C GLU A 181 -20.64 -10.57 -16.77
N ARG A 182 -20.38 -11.56 -15.90
CA ARG A 182 -19.46 -12.66 -16.20
C ARG A 182 -20.06 -13.60 -17.26
N ALA A 183 -21.36 -13.86 -17.22
CA ALA A 183 -22.05 -14.65 -18.24
C ALA A 183 -22.01 -13.95 -19.61
N ALA A 184 -22.19 -12.62 -19.64
CA ALA A 184 -22.07 -11.82 -20.86
C ALA A 184 -20.64 -11.86 -21.43
N GLN A 185 -19.60 -11.66 -20.60
CA GLN A 185 -18.21 -11.77 -21.04
C GLN A 185 -17.87 -13.17 -21.59
N VAL A 186 -18.36 -14.23 -20.95
CA VAL A 186 -18.19 -15.60 -21.44
C VAL A 186 -18.93 -15.81 -22.77
N ALA A 187 -20.14 -15.26 -22.92
CA ALA A 187 -20.90 -15.31 -24.16
C ALA A 187 -20.19 -14.58 -25.30
N ASP A 188 -19.66 -13.38 -25.07
CA ASP A 188 -18.88 -12.61 -26.05
C ASP A 188 -17.62 -13.37 -26.47
N LEU A 189 -16.89 -13.96 -25.52
CA LEU A 189 -15.73 -14.80 -25.82
C LEU A 189 -16.10 -16.05 -26.63
N LEU A 190 -17.25 -16.66 -26.35
CA LEU A 190 -17.75 -17.81 -27.11
C LEU A 190 -18.16 -17.41 -28.54
N GLN A 191 -18.76 -16.23 -28.74
CA GLN A 191 -19.06 -15.70 -30.07
C GLN A 191 -17.79 -15.40 -30.87
N VAL A 192 -16.72 -14.93 -30.23
CA VAL A 192 -15.41 -14.77 -30.88
C VAL A 192 -14.80 -16.13 -31.28
N VAL A 193 -15.18 -17.21 -30.59
CA VAL A 193 -14.76 -18.61 -30.87
C VAL A 193 -15.83 -19.33 -31.72
N ASP A 194 -16.39 -18.63 -32.71
CA ASP A 194 -17.29 -19.23 -33.71
C ASP A 194 -16.58 -20.34 -34.49
N ASN A 195 -16.74 -21.57 -34.00
CA ASN A 195 -16.25 -22.80 -34.65
C ASN A 195 -16.86 -23.01 -36.04
N SER A 196 -17.92 -22.27 -36.39
CA SER A 196 -18.57 -22.27 -37.71
C SER A 196 -17.70 -21.67 -38.81
N ASN A 197 -16.77 -20.77 -38.47
CA ASN A 197 -15.82 -20.17 -39.43
C ASN A 197 -14.49 -20.94 -39.54
N LEU A 198 -14.30 -22.00 -38.74
CA LEU A 198 -13.12 -22.86 -38.84
C LEU A 198 -13.31 -23.85 -39.98
N ILE A 199 -12.47 -23.75 -41.02
CA ILE A 199 -12.40 -24.70 -42.12
C ILE A 199 -12.13 -26.11 -41.53
N SER A 200 -13.00 -27.06 -41.83
CA SER A 200 -12.89 -28.45 -41.36
C SER A 200 -11.54 -29.06 -41.77
N GLY A 201 -10.58 -29.13 -40.86
CA GLY A 201 -9.29 -29.79 -41.09
C GLY A 201 -8.05 -29.12 -40.49
N GLU A 202 -8.10 -27.82 -40.16
CA GLU A 202 -6.93 -27.09 -39.63
C GLU A 202 -6.89 -26.99 -38.09
N VAL A 203 -7.05 -28.10 -37.38
CA VAL A 203 -6.93 -28.13 -35.91
C VAL A 203 -5.52 -28.50 -35.48
N THR A 204 -4.51 -27.68 -35.76
CA THR A 204 -3.17 -27.90 -35.14
C THR A 204 -2.29 -26.66 -34.85
N LYS A 205 -2.72 -25.42 -35.08
CA LYS A 205 -1.86 -24.24 -34.81
C LYS A 205 -2.31 -23.33 -33.66
N GLY A 206 -3.26 -23.77 -32.85
CA GLY A 206 -3.60 -23.11 -31.57
C GLY A 206 -2.82 -23.70 -30.39
N PRO A 207 -2.61 -22.93 -29.29
CA PRO A 207 -2.01 -23.46 -28.08
C PRO A 207 -2.87 -24.61 -27.54
N ARG A 208 -2.31 -25.84 -27.53
CA ARG A 208 -3.00 -27.04 -27.05
C ARG A 208 -3.45 -26.88 -25.60
N THR A 209 -4.74 -27.09 -25.34
CA THR A 209 -5.29 -27.20 -23.98
C THR A 209 -4.59 -28.35 -23.24
N ALA A 210 -4.53 -28.29 -21.91
CA ALA A 210 -3.83 -29.30 -21.10
C ALA A 210 -4.30 -30.74 -21.42
N ALA A 211 -5.60 -30.92 -21.66
CA ALA A 211 -6.18 -32.21 -22.07
C ALA A 211 -5.69 -32.68 -23.46
N GLN A 212 -5.43 -31.76 -24.40
CA GLN A 212 -4.91 -32.09 -25.73
C GLN A 212 -3.40 -32.42 -25.72
N ARG A 213 -2.67 -32.09 -24.66
CA ARG A 213 -1.26 -32.48 -24.48
C ARG A 213 -1.12 -33.92 -23.96
N LEU A 214 -2.20 -34.51 -23.46
CA LEU A 214 -2.18 -35.89 -22.97
C LEU A 214 -2.15 -36.90 -24.14
N PRO A 215 -1.46 -38.04 -23.95
CA PRO A 215 -1.54 -39.19 -24.84
C PRO A 215 -2.99 -39.61 -25.12
N ARG A 216 -3.28 -40.09 -26.34
CA ARG A 216 -4.65 -40.42 -26.79
C ARG A 216 -5.45 -41.28 -25.80
N HIS A 217 -4.80 -42.24 -25.15
CA HIS A 217 -5.44 -43.15 -24.20
C HIS A 217 -5.85 -42.46 -22.88
N MET A 218 -5.22 -41.35 -22.50
CA MET A 218 -5.52 -40.62 -21.26
C MET A 218 -6.62 -39.56 -21.45
N ARG A 219 -6.93 -39.17 -22.70
CA ARG A 219 -7.90 -38.09 -22.97
C ARG A 219 -9.33 -38.46 -22.55
N ARG A 220 -9.73 -39.73 -22.77
CA ARG A 220 -11.06 -40.23 -22.42
C ARG A 220 -11.33 -40.22 -20.91
N CYS A 221 -10.30 -40.37 -20.09
CA CYS A 221 -10.42 -40.35 -18.63
C CYS A 221 -10.54 -38.93 -18.06
N VAL A 222 -10.07 -37.91 -18.78
CA VAL A 222 -10.16 -36.51 -18.35
C VAL A 222 -11.52 -35.90 -18.68
N SER A 223 -12.12 -36.30 -19.81
CA SER A 223 -13.46 -35.84 -20.21
C SER A 223 -14.59 -36.37 -19.32
N SER A 224 -14.37 -37.45 -18.56
CA SER A 224 -15.37 -38.00 -17.64
C SER A 224 -15.41 -37.34 -16.26
N PHE A 225 -14.53 -36.35 -16.01
CA PHE A 225 -14.36 -35.71 -14.70
C PHE A 225 -14.69 -34.20 -14.69
N ALA A 226 -15.21 -33.64 -15.79
CA ALA A 226 -15.66 -32.26 -15.82
C ALA A 226 -17.17 -32.18 -15.50
N PRO A 227 -17.60 -31.45 -14.45
CA PRO A 227 -19.01 -31.15 -14.18
C PRO A 227 -19.62 -30.20 -15.22
#